data_AF-R4K4S5-F1
#
_entry.id   AF-R4K4S5-F1
#
_cell.length_a   1.000
_cell.length_b   1.000
_cell.length_c   1.000
_cell.angle_alpha   90.00
_cell.angle_beta   90.00
_cell.angle_gamma   90.00
#
_symmetry.space_group_name_H-M   'P 1'
#
loop_
_entity.id
_entity.type
_entity.pdbx_description
1 polymer ?
#
loop_
_entity_poly.entity_id
_entity_poly.type
_entity_poly.pdbx_seq_one_letter_code
_entity_poly.pdbx_strand_id
1 'polypeptide(L)' 'MIEKVEFIDAVILIMKCFLILIFLGVILPKLVDYSIYLFISKSEVHNNSILVYNVLEWDKRIIYNFIYLFKLATS' A
#
# COMPACT_ATOMS: atom_id res chain seq x y z
N MET A 1 38.12 -10.92 -11.55
CA MET A 1 37.78 -10.77 -10.11
C MET A 1 36.88 -9.55 -9.88
N ILE A 2 37.07 -8.46 -10.62
CA ILE A 2 36.27 -7.21 -10.57
C ILE A 2 34.79 -7.43 -10.96
N GLU A 3 34.50 -8.17 -12.03
CA GLU A 3 33.10 -8.46 -12.46
C GLU A 3 32.25 -9.17 -11.40
N LYS A 4 32.85 -9.99 -10.53
CA LYS A 4 32.11 -10.69 -9.47
C LYS A 4 31.66 -9.72 -8.38
N VAL A 5 32.41 -8.65 -8.13
CA VAL A 5 32.08 -7.65 -7.11
C VAL A 5 30.92 -6.79 -7.61
N GLU A 6 30.96 -6.34 -8.85
CA GLU A 6 29.87 -5.55 -9.46
C GLU A 6 28.56 -6.33 -9.53
N PHE A 7 28.61 -7.63 -9.82
CA PHE A 7 27.44 -8.50 -9.81
C PHE A 7 26.83 -8.62 -8.40
N ILE A 8 27.66 -8.78 -7.37
CA ILE A 8 27.19 -8.85 -5.98
C ILE A 8 26.51 -7.54 -5.57
N ASP A 9 27.09 -6.40 -5.94
CA ASP A 9 26.51 -5.08 -5.66
C ASP A 9 25.15 -4.89 -6.36
N ALA A 10 25.03 -5.36 -7.61
CA ALA A 10 23.75 -5.35 -8.33
C ALA A 10 22.69 -6.23 -7.65
N VAL A 11 23.05 -7.44 -7.19
CA VAL A 11 22.13 -8.32 -6.46
C VAL A 11 21.70 -7.69 -5.14
N ILE A 12 22.62 -7.06 -4.41
CA ILE A 12 22.30 -6.34 -3.16
C ILE A 12 21.33 -5.19 -3.43
N LEU A 13 21.53 -4.43 -4.51
CA LEU A 13 20.64 -3.34 -4.90
C LEU A 13 19.22 -3.87 -5.19
N ILE A 14 19.12 -4.93 -5.99
CA ILE A 14 17.83 -5.57 -6.34
C ILE A 14 17.11 -6.04 -5.07
N MET A 15 17.84 -6.70 -4.15
CA MET A 15 17.26 -7.18 -2.90
C MET A 15 16.76 -6.04 -2.01
N LYS A 16 17.49 -4.92 -1.94
CA LYS A 16 17.04 -3.72 -1.22
C LYS A 16 15.77 -3.15 -1.82
N CYS A 17 15.71 -3.00 -3.14
CA CYS A 17 14.51 -2.52 -3.83
C CYS A 17 13.32 -3.46 -3.59
N PHE A 18 13.53 -4.77 -3.63
CA PHE A 18 12.49 -5.75 -3.38
C PHE A 18 11.94 -5.67 -1.95
N LEU A 19 12.82 -5.50 -0.96
CA LEU A 19 12.41 -5.29 0.43
C LEU A 19 11.58 -4.00 0.60
N ILE A 20 11.98 -2.91 -0.06
CA ILE A 20 11.22 -1.65 -0.04
C ILE A 20 9.82 -1.86 -0.65
N LEU A 21 9.72 -2.57 -1.78
CA LEU A 21 8.44 -2.87 -2.43
C LEU A 21 7.53 -3.74 -1.55
N ILE A 22 8.07 -4.77 -0.89
CA ILE A 22 7.29 -5.60 0.05
C ILE A 22 6.82 -4.76 1.24
N PHE A 23 7.73 -3.96 1.80
CA PHE A 23 7.41 -3.15 2.96
C PHE A 23 6.31 -2.14 2.64
N LEU A 24 6.48 -1.36 1.58
CA LEU A 24 5.52 -0.32 1.19
C LEU A 24 4.23 -0.90 0.60
N GLY A 25 4.31 -1.98 -0.16
CA GLY A 25 3.17 -2.55 -0.88
C GLY A 25 2.32 -3.51 -0.06
N VAL A 26 2.89 -4.18 0.95
CA VAL A 26 2.19 -5.25 1.70
C VAL A 26 2.17 -4.99 3.20
N ILE A 27 3.31 -4.65 3.80
CA ILE A 27 3.41 -4.54 5.26
C ILE A 27 2.81 -3.22 5.74
N LEU A 28 3.18 -2.12 5.12
CA LEU A 28 2.74 -0.77 5.50
C LEU A 28 1.21 -0.61 5.41
N PRO A 29 0.51 -1.03 4.33
CA PRO A 29 -0.94 -0.92 4.25
C PRO A 29 -1.63 -1.69 5.37
N LYS A 30 -1.18 -2.92 5.67
CA LYS A 30 -1.72 -3.74 6.75
C LYS A 30 -1.50 -3.13 8.13
N LEU A 31 -0.34 -2.50 8.36
CA LEU A 31 -0.06 -1.79 9.62
C LEU A 31 -0.96 -0.56 9.76
N VAL A 32 -1.16 0.19 8.68
CA VAL A 32 -2.07 1.34 8.66
C VAL A 32 -3.49 0.88 8.96
N ASP A 33 -4.01 -0.13 8.27
CA ASP A 33 -5.34 -0.70 8.51
C ASP A 33 -5.51 -1.15 9.96
N TYR A 34 -4.53 -1.87 10.51
CA TYR A 34 -4.57 -2.34 11.89
C TYR A 34 -4.53 -1.18 12.90
N SER A 35 -3.71 -0.15 12.64
CA SER A 35 -3.63 1.02 13.50
C SER A 35 -4.93 1.83 13.49
N ILE A 36 -5.55 1.99 12.32
CA ILE A 36 -6.85 2.64 12.17
C ILE A 36 -7.92 1.82 12.89
N TYR A 37 -7.94 0.50 12.69
CA TYR A 37 -8.87 -0.39 13.36
C TYR A 37 -8.77 -0.28 14.89
N LEU A 38 -7.56 -0.34 15.45
CA LEU A 38 -7.34 -0.20 16.90
C LEU A 38 -7.77 1.17 17.42
N PHE A 39 -7.49 2.23 16.67
CA PHE A 39 -7.88 3.59 17.04
C PHE A 39 -9.40 3.75 17.08
N ILE A 40 -10.08 3.21 16.06
CA ILE A 40 -11.54 3.22 15.96
C ILE A 40 -12.16 2.32 17.03
N SER A 41 -11.63 1.11 17.26
CA SER A 41 -12.20 0.16 18.22
C SER A 41 -12.06 0.60 19.68
N LYS A 42 -11.05 1.45 20.00
CA LYS A 42 -10.88 2.04 21.33
C LYS A 42 -11.72 3.30 21.54
N SER A 43 -12.21 3.90 20.46
CA SER A 43 -13.05 5.09 20.52
C SER A 43 -14.50 4.61 20.63
N GLU A 44 -15.16 4.83 21.77
CA GLU A 44 -16.59 4.54 21.98
C GLU A 44 -17.52 5.43 21.11
N VAL A 45 -17.07 5.85 19.93
CA VAL A 45 -17.82 6.67 18.99
C VAL A 45 -18.77 5.77 18.22
N HIS A 46 -19.87 5.50 18.90
CA HIS A 46 -21.25 5.33 18.43
C HIS A 46 -21.42 4.97 16.94
N ASN A 47 -22.07 3.82 16.73
CA ASN A 47 -22.66 3.13 15.56
C ASN A 47 -23.15 3.92 14.30
N ASN A 48 -22.67 5.14 14.02
CA ASN A 48 -22.99 5.92 12.84
C ASN A 48 -21.72 6.61 12.31
N SER A 49 -20.68 5.81 12.01
CA SER A 49 -19.39 6.32 11.54
C SER A 49 -19.49 6.94 10.14
N ILE A 50 -19.79 8.25 10.11
CA ILE A 50 -19.63 9.16 8.97
C ILE A 50 -18.26 8.99 8.30
N LEU A 51 -17.24 8.59 9.07
CA LEU A 51 -15.87 8.35 8.58
C LEU A 51 -15.77 7.07 7.73
N VAL A 52 -16.42 5.97 8.12
CA VAL A 52 -16.47 4.73 7.32
C VAL A 52 -17.30 4.93 6.06
N TYR A 53 -18.40 5.68 6.15
CA TYR A 53 -19.23 6.02 4.99
C TYR A 53 -18.47 6.89 3.97
N ASN A 54 -17.79 7.95 4.42
CA ASN A 54 -17.00 8.81 3.54
C ASN A 54 -15.74 8.12 2.98
N VAL A 55 -15.06 7.28 3.76
CA VAL A 55 -13.88 6.53 3.28
C VAL A 55 -14.29 5.50 2.24
N LEU A 56 -15.37 4.73 2.46
CA LEU A 56 -15.87 3.76 1.47
C LEU A 56 -16.39 4.43 0.18
N GLU A 57 -16.96 5.63 0.28
CA GLU A 57 -17.43 6.37 -0.89
C GLU A 57 -16.28 7.00 -1.70
N TRP A 58 -15.19 7.40 -1.02
CA TRP A 58 -13.95 7.84 -1.66
C TRP A 58 -13.16 6.67 -2.26
N ASP A 59 -13.09 5.53 -1.58
CA ASP A 59 -12.39 4.32 -2.04
C ASP A 59 -12.97 3.79 -3.35
N LYS A 60 -14.30 3.74 -3.48
CA LYS A 60 -14.93 3.34 -4.75
C LYS A 60 -14.48 4.23 -5.90
N ARG A 61 -14.43 5.55 -5.67
CA ARG A 61 -14.04 6.53 -6.70
C ARG A 61 -12.57 6.39 -7.09
N ILE A 62 -11.70 6.16 -6.12
CA ILE A 62 -10.27 5.91 -6.34
C ILE A 62 -10.06 4.58 -7.08
N ILE A 63 -10.73 3.50 -6.69
CA ILE A 63 -10.67 2.20 -7.35
C ILE A 63 -11.17 2.31 -8.80
N TYR A 64 -12.29 2.99 -9.05
CA TYR A 64 -12.78 3.21 -10.41
C TYR A 64 -11.81 4.05 -11.27
N ASN A 65 -11.21 5.11 -10.70
CA ASN A 65 -10.20 5.89 -11.40
C ASN A 65 -8.93 5.08 -11.68
N PHE A 66 -8.52 4.21 -10.74
CA PHE A 66 -7.37 3.33 -10.93
C PHE A 66 -7.62 2.32 -12.04
N ILE A 67 -8.78 1.65 -12.04
CA ILE A 67 -9.19 0.72 -13.11
C ILE A 67 -9.24 1.45 -14.46
N TYR A 68 -9.79 2.66 -14.49
CA TYR A 68 -9.88 3.47 -15.70
C TYR A 68 -8.49 3.83 -16.26
N LEU A 69 -7.60 4.36 -15.41
CA LEU A 69 -6.23 4.71 -15.80
C LEU A 69 -5.44 3.48 -16.26
N PHE A 70 -5.60 2.36 -15.56
CA PHE A 70 -4.94 1.11 -15.93
C PHE A 70 -5.41 0.63 -17.31
N LYS A 71 -6.72 0.67 -17.57
CA LYS A 71 -7.31 0.29 -18.86
C LYS A 71 -6.91 1.25 -19.99
N LEU A 72 -6.75 2.54 -19.71
CA LEU A 72 -6.25 3.53 -20.66
C LEU A 72 -4.76 3.31 -20.99
N ALA A 73 -3.95 2.93 -20.01
CA ALA A 73 -2.51 2.69 -20.20
C ALA A 73 -2.19 1.34 -20.86
N THR A 74 -3.14 0.40 -20.88
CA THR A 74 -2.99 -0.93 -21.48
C THR A 74 -3.79 -1.14 -22.78
N SER A 75 -4.52 -0.10 -23.23
CA SER A 75 -5.17 -0.04 -24.54
C SER A 75 -4.33 0.74 -25.53
#